data_AF-A0A2H9QUC8-F1
#
_entry.id   AF-A0A2H9QUC8-F1
#
_cell.length_a   1.000
_cell.length_b   1.000
_cell.length_c   1.000
_cell.angle_alpha   90.00
_cell.angle_beta   90.00
_cell.angle_gamma   90.00
#
_symmetry.space_group_name_H-M   'P 1'
#
loop_
_entity.id
_entity.type
_entity.pdbx_description
1 polymer ?
#
loop_
_entity_poly.entity_id
_entity_poly.type
_entity_poly.pdbx_seq_one_letter_code
_entity_poly.pdbx_strand_id
1 'polypeptide(L)'
;MVTKVEIRENWGKVEKQVKKAEESLKNNEIDDCVYFVWLASENLMNTLKTIVNGRFTVSHKRKVFDAKRYFLKGILKRDYSKTVKKLSQLRLVAAFEPYTIVKKSYTKDDANQFLENIKHLKNEVETKLRSERVL
;
A
#
# COMPACT_ATOMS: atom_id res chain seq x y z
N MET A 1 -19.24 -6.00 11.19
CA MET A 1 -18.59 -4.67 11.26
C MET A 1 -17.11 -4.91 11.46
N VAL A 2 -16.23 -4.21 10.76
CA VAL A 2 -14.80 -4.27 11.09
C VAL A 2 -14.60 -3.49 12.38
N THR A 3 -14.01 -4.12 13.38
CA THR A 3 -13.77 -3.52 14.70
C THR A 3 -12.53 -2.63 14.66
N LYS A 4 -12.47 -1.63 15.55
CA LYS A 4 -11.26 -0.80 15.72
C LYS A 4 -10.01 -1.64 16.02
N VAL A 5 -10.19 -2.81 16.63
CA VAL A 5 -9.13 -3.78 16.93
C VAL A 5 -8.51 -4.33 15.64
N GLU A 6 -9.32 -4.82 14.70
CA GLU A 6 -8.83 -5.34 13.42
C GLU A 6 -8.08 -4.28 12.60
N ILE A 7 -8.49 -3.02 12.69
CA ILE A 7 -7.78 -1.90 12.05
C ILE A 7 -6.39 -1.70 12.68
N ARG A 8 -6.27 -1.76 14.02
CA ARG A 8 -4.99 -1.66 14.73
C ARG A 8 -4.06 -2.82 14.42
N GLU A 9 -4.57 -4.04 14.38
CA GLU A 9 -3.78 -5.22 14.02
C GLU A 9 -3.25 -5.13 12.58
N ASN A 10 -4.11 -4.73 11.64
CA ASN A 10 -3.69 -4.48 10.27
C ASN A 10 -2.70 -3.31 10.16
N TRP A 11 -2.82 -2.30 11.02
CA TRP A 11 -1.86 -1.20 11.10
C TRP A 11 -0.47 -1.69 11.53
N GLY A 12 -0.38 -2.55 12.54
CA GLY A 12 0.88 -3.18 12.94
C GLY A 12 1.52 -4.01 11.83
N LYS A 13 0.72 -4.61 10.93
CA LYS A 13 1.24 -5.28 9.72
C LYS A 13 1.83 -4.29 8.73
N VAL A 14 1.18 -3.14 8.51
CA VAL A 14 1.70 -2.07 7.63
C VAL A 14 3.05 -1.58 8.12
N GLU A 15 3.20 -1.33 9.42
CA GLU A 15 4.48 -0.87 10.00
C GLU A 15 5.60 -1.88 9.78
N LYS A 16 5.33 -3.16 10.03
CA LYS A 16 6.29 -4.25 9.76
C LYS A 16 6.66 -4.34 8.28
N GLN A 17 5.70 -4.18 7.37
CA GLN A 17 5.93 -4.24 5.92
C GLN A 17 6.78 -3.06 5.44
N VAL A 18 6.50 -1.84 5.90
CA VAL A 18 7.32 -0.66 5.56
C VAL A 18 8.75 -0.84 6.06
N LYS A 19 8.94 -1.31 7.30
CA LYS A 19 10.28 -1.57 7.84
C LYS A 19 11.06 -2.60 7.02
N LYS A 20 10.42 -3.71 6.66
CA LYS A 20 11.02 -4.73 5.80
C LYS A 20 11.39 -4.18 4.42
N ALA A 21 10.54 -3.34 3.83
CA ALA A 21 10.83 -2.69 2.55
C ALA A 21 12.08 -1.78 2.64
N GLU A 22 12.25 -1.05 3.74
CA GLU A 22 13.44 -0.24 3.99
C GLU A 22 14.71 -1.09 4.16
N GLU A 23 14.61 -2.20 4.91
CA GLU A 23 15.71 -3.14 5.12
C GLU A 23 16.15 -3.78 3.79
N SER A 24 15.19 -4.28 2.99
CA SER A 24 15.48 -4.86 1.67
C SER A 24 16.10 -3.83 0.71
N LEU A 25 15.64 -2.58 0.72
CA LEU A 25 16.24 -1.54 -0.13
C LEU A 25 17.70 -1.25 0.25
N LYS A 26 18.01 -1.25 1.57
CA LYS A 26 19.39 -1.10 2.08
C LYS A 26 20.28 -2.27 1.68
N ASN A 27 19.75 -3.49 1.74
CA ASN A 27 20.46 -4.72 1.36
C ASN A 27 20.54 -4.93 -0.16
N ASN A 28 20.00 -4.01 -0.97
CA ASN A 28 19.93 -4.11 -2.44
C ASN A 28 19.04 -5.27 -2.94
N GLU A 29 18.13 -5.76 -2.09
CA GLU A 29 17.11 -6.77 -2.37
C GLU A 29 15.87 -6.09 -2.99
N ILE A 30 15.98 -5.70 -4.27
CA ILE A 30 14.98 -4.83 -4.91
C ILE A 30 13.61 -5.51 -5.05
N ASP A 31 13.59 -6.81 -5.32
CA ASP A 31 12.34 -7.56 -5.49
C ASP A 31 11.54 -7.66 -4.19
N ASP A 32 12.24 -7.97 -3.09
CA ASP A 32 11.66 -7.99 -1.75
C ASP A 32 11.17 -6.60 -1.34
N CYS A 33 11.94 -5.55 -1.66
CA CYS A 33 11.50 -4.17 -1.44
C CYS A 33 10.16 -3.91 -2.15
N VAL A 34 10.06 -4.18 -3.45
CA VAL A 34 8.83 -3.96 -4.22
C VAL A 34 7.68 -4.82 -3.70
N TYR A 35 7.94 -6.07 -3.29
CA TYR A 35 6.95 -6.96 -2.70
C TYR A 35 6.37 -6.40 -1.39
N PHE A 36 7.24 -5.98 -0.46
CA PHE A 36 6.81 -5.42 0.82
C PHE A 36 6.11 -4.07 0.66
N VAL A 37 6.57 -3.23 -0.28
CA VAL A 37 5.90 -1.96 -0.63
C VAL A 37 4.49 -2.22 -1.19
N TRP A 38 4.33 -3.24 -2.05
CA TRP A 38 3.01 -3.64 -2.54
C TRP A 38 2.09 -4.12 -1.40
N LEU A 39 2.59 -4.99 -0.50
CA LEU A 39 1.81 -5.45 0.66
C LEU A 39 1.35 -4.29 1.57
N ALA A 40 2.25 -3.35 1.85
CA ALA A 40 1.93 -2.16 2.65
C ALA A 40 0.86 -1.32 1.94
N SER A 41 1.01 -1.09 0.63
CA SER A 41 0.01 -0.37 -0.18
C SER A 41 -1.37 -1.02 -0.11
N GLU A 42 -1.44 -2.35 -0.25
CA GLU A 42 -2.69 -3.10 -0.20
C GLU A 42 -3.41 -2.94 1.14
N ASN A 43 -2.66 -3.01 2.24
CA ASN A 43 -3.21 -2.89 3.58
C ASN A 43 -3.61 -1.46 3.91
N LEU A 44 -2.84 -0.45 3.49
CA LEU A 44 -3.21 0.96 3.62
C LEU A 44 -4.52 1.28 2.90
N MET A 45 -4.68 0.82 1.65
CA MET A 45 -5.91 1.03 0.90
C MET A 45 -7.10 0.31 1.52
N ASN A 46 -6.92 -0.90 2.06
CA ASN A 46 -7.96 -1.63 2.77
C ASN A 46 -8.37 -0.93 4.08
N THR A 47 -7.40 -0.43 4.84
CA THR A 47 -7.64 0.34 6.07
C THR A 47 -8.43 1.61 5.76
N LEU A 48 -7.98 2.39 4.76
CA LEU A 48 -8.67 3.60 4.36
C LEU A 48 -10.09 3.33 3.87
N LYS A 49 -10.27 2.26 3.08
CA LYS A 49 -11.60 1.82 2.62
C LYS A 49 -12.53 1.44 3.76
N THR A 50 -12.00 0.77 4.78
CA THR A 50 -12.74 0.37 5.96
C THR A 50 -13.22 1.59 6.75
N ILE A 51 -12.34 2.57 6.97
CA ILE A 51 -12.68 3.81 7.67
C ILE A 51 -13.72 4.62 6.90
N VAL A 52 -13.54 4.78 5.58
CA VAL A 52 -14.41 5.67 4.78
C VAL A 52 -15.78 5.05 4.49
N ASN A 53 -15.85 3.74 4.27
CA ASN A 53 -17.09 3.08 3.83
C ASN A 53 -17.78 2.26 4.94
N GLY A 54 -17.18 2.11 6.12
CA GLY A 54 -17.73 1.37 7.26
C GLY A 54 -17.87 -0.15 7.08
N ARG A 55 -17.43 -0.71 5.94
CA ARG A 55 -17.51 -2.16 5.64
C ARG A 55 -16.30 -2.64 4.83
N PHE A 56 -15.77 -3.81 5.19
CA PHE A 56 -14.80 -4.55 4.37
C PHE A 56 -15.50 -5.04 3.10
N THR A 57 -15.12 -4.52 1.94
CA THR A 57 -15.65 -4.99 0.65
C THR A 57 -14.57 -5.80 -0.04
N VAL A 58 -14.84 -7.09 -0.24
CA VAL A 58 -13.94 -8.15 -0.75
C VAL A 58 -13.47 -7.91 -2.20
N SER A 59 -14.03 -6.92 -2.91
CA SER A 59 -13.64 -6.64 -4.30
C SER A 59 -12.22 -6.04 -4.40
N HIS A 60 -11.26 -6.87 -4.83
CA HIS A 60 -9.89 -6.46 -5.15
C HIS A 60 -9.78 -5.53 -6.38
N LYS A 61 -10.75 -5.60 -7.31
CA LYS A 61 -10.69 -4.91 -8.62
C LYS A 61 -10.88 -3.38 -8.57
N ARG A 62 -10.94 -2.74 -7.39
CA ARG A 62 -11.26 -1.30 -7.26
C ARG A 62 -10.23 -0.43 -6.53
N LYS A 63 -9.09 -0.95 -6.07
CA LYS A 63 -8.16 -0.13 -5.26
C LYS A 63 -7.51 1.05 -6.00
N VAL A 64 -7.21 0.89 -7.28
CA VAL A 64 -6.75 2.02 -8.13
C VAL A 64 -7.84 3.09 -8.24
N PHE A 65 -9.09 2.66 -8.44
CA PHE A 65 -10.24 3.56 -8.50
C PHE A 65 -10.51 4.21 -7.14
N ASP A 66 -10.40 3.47 -6.04
CA ASP A 66 -10.56 3.96 -4.68
C ASP A 66 -9.50 5.02 -4.36
N ALA A 67 -8.22 4.78 -4.70
CA ALA A 67 -7.15 5.78 -4.55
C ALA A 67 -7.46 7.07 -5.32
N LYS A 68 -7.87 6.95 -6.60
CA LYS A 68 -8.27 8.11 -7.40
C LYS A 68 -9.48 8.83 -6.82
N ARG A 69 -10.49 8.07 -6.37
CA ARG A 69 -11.72 8.59 -5.78
C ARG A 69 -11.45 9.31 -4.45
N TYR A 70 -10.57 8.77 -3.61
CA TYR A 70 -10.22 9.38 -2.33
C TYR A 70 -9.42 10.67 -2.52
N PHE A 71 -8.55 10.73 -3.52
CA PHE A 71 -7.92 11.98 -3.92
C PHE A 71 -8.94 13.03 -4.39
N LEU A 72 -9.84 12.67 -5.33
CA LEU A 72 -10.87 13.59 -5.84
C LEU A 72 -11.85 14.07 -4.76
N LYS A 73 -12.05 13.30 -3.70
CA LYS A 73 -12.88 13.67 -2.54
C LYS A 73 -12.13 14.45 -1.46
N GLY A 74 -10.84 14.75 -1.64
CA GLY A 74 -10.00 15.41 -0.64
C GLY A 74 -9.71 14.56 0.61
N ILE A 75 -9.96 13.25 0.56
CA ILE A 75 -9.61 12.31 1.64
C ILE A 75 -8.10 12.05 1.63
N LEU A 76 -7.51 11.95 0.45
CA LEU A 76 -6.07 11.92 0.23
C LEU A 76 -5.64 13.26 -0.37
N LYS A 77 -4.50 13.77 0.07
CA LYS A 77 -3.88 15.01 -0.42
C LYS A 77 -3.16 14.81 -1.75
N ARG A 78 -2.75 13.59 -2.08
CA ARG A 78 -2.05 13.24 -3.33
C ARG A 78 -2.75 12.10 -4.07
N ASP A 79 -2.55 12.05 -5.39
CA ASP A 79 -3.08 10.98 -6.23
C ASP A 79 -2.12 9.78 -6.27
N TYR A 80 -2.41 8.78 -5.45
CA TYR A 80 -1.63 7.53 -5.39
C TYR A 80 -2.06 6.48 -6.41
N SER A 81 -3.06 6.76 -7.27
CA SER A 81 -3.65 5.76 -8.17
C SER A 81 -2.63 5.14 -9.15
N LYS A 82 -1.69 5.95 -9.66
CA LYS A 82 -0.61 5.48 -10.53
C LYS A 82 0.33 4.52 -9.80
N THR A 83 0.77 4.87 -8.59
CA THR A 83 1.63 4.03 -7.75
C THR A 83 0.95 2.71 -7.40
N VAL A 84 -0.31 2.75 -6.95
CA VAL A 84 -1.10 1.54 -6.64
C VAL A 84 -1.26 0.65 -7.87
N LYS A 85 -1.54 1.24 -9.04
CA LYS A 85 -1.68 0.49 -10.31
C LYS A 85 -0.36 -0.22 -10.67
N LYS A 86 0.77 0.49 -10.60
CA LYS A 86 2.07 -0.06 -10.95
C LYS A 86 2.48 -1.18 -9.98
N LEU A 87 2.37 -0.96 -8.67
CA LEU A 87 2.64 -2.00 -7.66
C LEU A 87 1.78 -3.25 -7.85
N SER A 88 0.49 -3.08 -8.17
CA SER A 88 -0.41 -4.22 -8.44
C SER A 88 0.00 -5.03 -9.67
N GLN A 89 0.59 -4.41 -10.69
CA GLN A 89 1.12 -5.10 -11.87
C GLN A 89 2.43 -5.83 -11.53
N LEU A 90 3.27 -5.20 -10.71
CA LEU A 90 4.58 -5.74 -10.33
C LEU A 90 4.50 -6.84 -9.27
N ARG A 91 3.37 -6.98 -8.57
CA ARG A 91 3.16 -8.05 -7.57
C ARG A 91 3.58 -9.43 -8.07
N LEU A 92 3.12 -9.81 -9.28
CA LEU A 92 3.37 -11.16 -9.79
C LEU A 92 4.85 -11.38 -10.12
N VAL A 93 5.55 -10.31 -10.52
CA VAL A 93 7.01 -10.32 -10.72
C VAL A 93 7.70 -10.53 -9.38
N ALA A 94 7.40 -9.68 -8.41
CA ALA A 94 8.06 -9.68 -7.12
C ALA A 94 7.78 -10.95 -6.29
N ALA A 95 6.64 -11.62 -6.50
CA ALA A 95 6.26 -12.82 -5.74
C ALA A 95 6.61 -14.15 -6.42
N PHE A 96 6.79 -14.18 -7.75
CA PHE A 96 6.83 -15.44 -8.50
C PHE A 96 7.90 -15.49 -9.60
N GLU A 97 8.83 -14.55 -9.71
CA GLU A 97 9.98 -14.77 -10.62
C GLU A 97 10.76 -16.04 -10.23
N PRO A 98 11.16 -16.88 -11.21
CA PRO A 98 11.12 -16.69 -12.67
C PRO A 98 9.83 -17.16 -13.37
N TYR A 99 8.81 -17.61 -12.65
CA TYR A 99 7.62 -18.30 -13.18
C TYR A 99 6.49 -17.39 -13.68
N THR A 100 6.77 -16.11 -13.93
CA THR A 100 5.77 -15.12 -14.40
C THR A 100 6.05 -14.65 -15.83
N ILE A 101 4.99 -14.42 -16.61
CA ILE A 101 5.07 -13.86 -17.97
C ILE A 101 5.41 -12.34 -17.91
N VAL A 102 5.15 -11.70 -16.77
CA VAL A 102 5.42 -10.27 -16.58
C VAL A 102 6.93 -10.07 -16.38
N LYS A 103 7.58 -9.34 -17.30
CA LYS A 103 9.00 -9.01 -17.17
C LYS A 103 9.24 -8.04 -16.02
N LYS A 104 10.29 -8.28 -15.23
CA LYS A 104 10.87 -7.25 -14.34
C LYS A 104 11.19 -5.99 -15.13
N SER A 105 10.61 -4.88 -14.66
CA SER A 105 10.65 -3.58 -15.36
C SER A 105 10.83 -2.41 -14.38
N TYR A 106 11.38 -2.69 -13.19
CA TYR A 106 11.67 -1.69 -12.17
C TYR A 106 13.15 -1.71 -11.79
N THR A 107 13.65 -0.52 -11.49
CA THR A 107 15.00 -0.24 -11.01
C THR A 107 15.01 -0.04 -9.49
N LYS A 108 16.20 0.13 -8.91
CA LYS A 108 16.35 0.56 -7.52
C LYS A 108 15.71 1.92 -7.27
N ASP A 109 15.82 2.84 -8.22
CA ASP A 109 15.23 4.17 -8.13
C ASP A 109 13.70 4.10 -8.13
N ASP A 110 13.12 3.22 -8.95
CA ASP A 110 11.67 2.94 -8.93
C ASP A 110 11.23 2.39 -7.57
N ALA A 111 11.97 1.42 -7.02
CA ALA A 111 11.68 0.85 -5.69
C ALA A 111 11.74 1.90 -4.58
N ASN A 112 12.77 2.77 -4.61
CA ASN A 112 12.88 3.91 -3.70
C ASN A 112 11.70 4.87 -3.84
N GLN A 113 11.33 5.22 -5.07
CA GLN A 113 10.20 6.11 -5.35
C GLN A 113 8.86 5.51 -4.91
N PHE A 114 8.66 4.19 -5.05
CA PHE A 114 7.47 3.52 -4.54
C PHE A 114 7.44 3.53 -3.01
N LEU A 115 8.57 3.24 -2.35
CA LEU A 115 8.67 3.26 -0.90
C LEU A 115 8.33 4.64 -0.32
N GLU A 116 8.89 5.71 -0.88
CA GLU A 116 8.59 7.09 -0.46
C GLU A 116 7.10 7.43 -0.64
N ASN A 117 6.50 7.04 -1.78
CA ASN A 117 5.07 7.22 -2.00
C ASN A 117 4.21 6.48 -0.96
N ILE A 118 4.60 5.26 -0.59
CA ILE A 118 3.86 4.47 0.41
C ILE A 118 4.06 5.01 1.82
N LYS A 119 5.22 5.57 2.16
CA LYS A 119 5.42 6.30 3.44
C LYS A 119 4.53 7.53 3.53
N HIS A 120 4.43 8.31 2.45
CA HIS A 120 3.51 9.45 2.40
C HIS A 120 2.05 9.01 2.56
N LEU A 121 1.62 7.98 1.84
CA LEU A 121 0.28 7.41 1.99
C LEU A 121 0.03 6.92 3.42
N LYS A 122 1.00 6.24 4.04
CA LYS A 122 0.93 5.81 5.44
C LYS A 122 0.66 7.00 6.35
N ASN A 123 1.44 8.07 6.25
CA ASN A 123 1.28 9.24 7.12
C ASN A 123 -0.10 9.90 6.97
N GLU A 124 -0.62 9.97 5.74
CA GLU A 124 -1.98 10.48 5.50
C GLU A 124 -3.06 9.60 6.12
N VAL A 125 -2.96 8.27 5.95
CA VAL A 125 -3.91 7.32 6.55
C VAL A 125 -3.81 7.34 8.08
N GLU A 126 -2.60 7.45 8.63
CA GLU A 126 -2.36 7.53 10.07
C GLU A 126 -3.02 8.77 10.68
N THR A 127 -2.85 9.93 10.03
CA THR A 127 -3.51 11.18 10.44
C THR A 127 -5.02 10.99 10.51
N LYS A 128 -5.60 10.31 9.51
CA LYS A 128 -7.03 10.03 9.47
C LYS A 128 -7.47 9.06 10.58
N LEU A 129 -6.72 7.99 10.81
CA LEU A 129 -6.98 7.03 11.88
C LEU A 129 -6.99 7.68 13.28
N ARG A 130 -6.06 8.61 13.52
CA ARG A 130 -6.01 9.40 14.76
C ARG A 130 -7.21 10.33 14.90
N SER A 131 -7.63 11.00 13.81
CA SER A 131 -8.83 11.86 13.84
C SER A 131 -10.11 11.08 14.15
N GLU A 132 -10.17 9.81 13.78
CA GLU A 132 -11.31 8.90 14.02
C GLU A 132 -11.20 8.16 15.38
N ARG A 133 -10.19 8.50 16.19
CA ARG A 133 -9.88 7.83 17.48
C ARG A 133 -9.76 6.31 17.34
N VAL A 134 -9.08 5.87 16.29
CA VAL A 134 -8.78 4.45 16.04
C VAL A 134 -7.37 4.13 16.52
N LEU A 135 -6.37 4.91 16.10
CA LEU A 135 -5.01 4.90 16.64
C LEU A 135 -4.87 6.01 17.68
#